data_AF-A0A5E5Q242-F1
#
_entry.id   AF-A0A5E5Q242-F1
#
_cell.length_a   1.000
_cell.length_b   1.000
_cell.length_c   1.000
_cell.angle_alpha   90.00
_cell.angle_beta   90.00
_cell.angle_gamma   90.00
#
_symmetry.space_group_name_H-M   'P 1'
#
loop_
_entity.id
_entity.type
_entity.pdbx_description
1 polymer ?
#
loop_
_entity_poly.entity_id
_entity_poly.type
_entity_poly.pdbx_seq_one_letter_code
_entity_poly.pdbx_strand_id
1 'polypeptide(L)' 'MNTELNINEIFYSLQGEAREVGLPTVFVRLTGCPLRCSYCDTAYAFKGNNPLTQIQK' A
#
# COMPACT_ATOMS: atom_id res chain seq x y z
N MET A 1 13.72 19.98 6.78
CA MET A 1 13.55 18.53 6.52
C MET A 1 12.20 18.37 5.86
N ASN A 2 12.15 17.80 4.66
CA ASN A 2 10.88 17.61 3.96
C ASN A 2 10.28 16.25 4.38
N THR A 3 9.07 16.26 4.93
CA THR A 3 8.42 15.05 5.48
C THR A 3 7.35 14.58 4.50
N GLU A 4 7.78 14.22 3.29
CA GLU A 4 6.90 13.70 2.25
C GLU A 4 6.93 12.17 2.25
N LEU A 5 5.74 11.54 2.19
CA LEU A 5 5.59 10.10 2.06
C LEU A 5 5.27 9.73 0.62
N ASN A 6 5.93 8.68 0.10
CA ASN A 6 5.62 8.13 -1.21
C ASN A 6 4.48 7.11 -1.09
N ILE A 7 3.32 7.44 -1.65
CA ILE A 7 2.12 6.61 -1.59
C ILE A 7 1.99 5.84 -2.91
N ASN A 8 1.76 4.53 -2.82
CA ASN A 8 1.49 3.66 -3.95
C ASN A 8 -0.01 3.66 -4.29
N GLU A 9 -0.86 3.38 -3.30
CA GLU A 9 -2.31 3.33 -3.46
C GLU A 9 -3.06 3.67 -2.17
N ILE A 10 -4.27 4.20 -2.34
CA ILE A 10 -5.24 4.43 -1.27
C ILE A 10 -6.57 3.84 -1.69
N PHE A 11 -7.15 2.98 -0.87
CA PHE A 11 -8.46 2.36 -1.15
C PHE A 11 -9.21 2.05 0.14
N TYR A 12 -10.53 1.89 0.02
CA TYR A 12 -11.42 1.54 1.12
C TYR A 12 -11.95 0.12 0.91
N SER A 13 -11.82 -0.72 1.92
CA SER A 13 -12.27 -2.12 1.89
C SER A 13 -12.52 -2.64 3.32
N LEU A 14 -12.72 -3.95 3.48
CA LEU A 14 -12.73 -4.61 4.78
C LEU A 14 -11.33 -5.15 5.11
N GLN A 15 -10.89 -5.04 6.37
CA GLN A 15 -9.66 -5.70 6.83
C GLN A 15 -9.80 -7.22 6.66
N GLY A 16 -8.81 -7.84 6.03
CA GLY A 16 -8.81 -9.27 5.70
C GLY A 16 -8.15 -10.17 6.75
N GLU A 17 -7.43 -9.59 7.72
CA GLU A 17 -6.54 -10.35 8.61
C GLU A 17 -6.66 -10.02 10.10
N ALA A 18 -6.22 -10.97 10.92
CA ALA A 18 -6.04 -10.89 12.37
C ALA A 18 -7.33 -10.56 13.18
N ARG A 19 -7.22 -9.67 14.16
CA ARG A 19 -8.29 -9.40 15.15
C ARG A 19 -9.40 -8.51 14.60
N GLU A 20 -9.12 -7.80 13.52
CA GLU A 20 -10.00 -6.77 12.96
C GLU A 20 -10.62 -7.20 11.62
N VAL A 21 -10.56 -8.50 11.30
CA VAL A 21 -11.17 -9.07 10.10
C VAL A 21 -12.62 -8.61 9.97
N GLY A 22 -12.97 -8.08 8.80
CA GLY A 22 -14.31 -7.60 8.47
C GLY A 22 -14.59 -6.15 8.85
N LEU A 23 -13.66 -5.44 9.51
CA LEU A 23 -13.85 -4.02 9.81
C LEU A 23 -13.59 -3.14 8.58
N PRO A 24 -14.51 -2.20 8.24
CA PRO A 24 -14.27 -1.27 7.15
C PRO A 24 -13.08 -0.34 7.44
N THR A 25 -12.11 -0.32 6.54
CA THR A 25 -10.78 0.25 6.74
C THR A 25 -10.29 0.95 5.47
N VAL A 26 -9.71 2.14 5.63
CA VAL A 26 -8.95 2.80 4.56
C VAL A 26 -7.51 2.32 4.62
N PHE A 27 -7.03 1.72 3.54
CA PHE A 27 -5.65 1.29 3.39
C PHE A 27 -4.84 2.37 2.69
N VAL A 28 -3.68 2.70 3.25
CA VAL A 28 -2.67 3.56 2.62
C VAL A 28 -1.41 2.73 2.44
N ARG A 29 -1.15 2.27 1.21
CA ARG A 29 0.06 1.50 0.92
C ARG A 29 1.18 2.45 0.52
N LEU A 30 2.29 2.38 1.25
CA LEU A 30 3.49 3.15 0.93
C LEU A 30 4.34 2.43 -0.11
N THR A 31 5.12 3.22 -0.82
CA THR A 31 6.12 2.77 -1.78
C THR A 31 7.44 2.53 -1.08
N GLY A 32 8.09 1.42 -1.44
CA GLY A 32 9.46 1.11 -1.02
C GLY A 32 9.51 0.05 0.07
N CYS A 33 10.30 -1.00 -0.18
CA CYS A 33 10.65 -2.02 0.80
C CYS A 33 12.11 -2.41 0.56
N PRO A 34 12.98 -2.52 1.59
CA PRO A 34 14.36 -2.95 1.40
C PRO A 34 14.48 -4.47 1.21
N LEU A 35 13.44 -5.24 1.52
CA LEU A 35 13.43 -6.70 1.41
C LEU A 35 13.07 -7.15 -0.02
N ARG A 36 13.59 -8.31 -0.43
CA ARG A 36 13.37 -8.92 -1.75
C ARG A 36 12.87 -10.36 -1.60
N CYS A 37 11.80 -10.51 -0.82
CA CYS A 37 11.17 -11.80 -0.59
C CYS A 37 10.66 -12.40 -1.91
N SER A 38 11.02 -13.66 -2.18
CA SER A 38 10.55 -14.39 -3.37
C SER A 38 9.04 -14.66 -3.35
N TYR A 39 8.43 -14.64 -2.17
CA TYR A 39 7.00 -14.84 -1.94
C TYR A 39 6.20 -13.53 -1.84
N CYS A 40 6.77 -12.38 -2.22
CA CYS A 40 6.07 -11.11 -2.14
C CYS A 40 5.03 -11.00 -3.26
N ASP A 41 3.75 -10.93 -2.88
CA ASP A 41 2.61 -10.71 -3.76
C ASP A 41 2.54 -9.26 -4.29
N THR A 42 3.11 -8.31 -3.57
CA THR A 42 3.04 -6.87 -3.83
C THR A 42 4.39 -6.30 -4.29
N ALA A 43 5.16 -7.07 -5.05
CA ALA A 43 6.51 -6.66 -5.50
C ALA A 43 6.51 -5.39 -6.36
N TYR A 44 5.36 -5.05 -6.98
CA TYR A 44 5.18 -3.80 -7.73
C TYR A 44 5.37 -2.56 -6.84
N ALA A 45 5.14 -2.65 -5.53
CA ALA A 45 5.33 -1.54 -4.58
C ALA A 45 6.81 -1.24 -4.24
N PHE A 46 7.77 -2.03 -4.74
CA PHE A 46 9.19 -1.86 -4.39
C PHE A 46 9.83 -0.60 -4.97
N LYS A 47 9.32 -0.11 -6.09
CA LYS A 47 9.84 1.09 -6.77
C LYS A 47 8.67 2.00 -7.11
N GLY A 48 8.76 3.25 -6.70
CA GLY A 48 7.72 4.24 -6.96
C GLY A 48 7.80 4.81 -8.35
N ASN A 49 6.68 4.77 -9.05
CA ASN A 49 6.34 5.68 -10.13
C ASN A 49 5.33 6.69 -9.53
N ASN A 50 5.82 7.75 -8.86
CA ASN A 50 4.96 8.86 -8.42
C ASN A 50 4.44 9.64 -9.66
N PRO A 51 3.26 10.30 -9.65
CA PRO A 51 2.30 10.49 -8.55
C PRO A 51 0.87 9.95 -8.88
N LEU A 52 0.14 9.49 -7.86
CA LEU A 52 -1.33 9.30 -7.83
C LEU A 52 -1.99 8.85 -9.15
N THR A 53 -1.71 7.63 -9.59
CA THR A 53 -2.53 6.90 -10.56
C THR A 53 -2.86 5.56 -9.89
N GLN A 54 -4.07 5.16 -9.53
CA GLN A 54 -5.43 5.62 -9.74
C GLN A 54 -6.13 5.63 -8.37
N ILE A 55 -7.13 6.50 -8.17
CA ILE A 55 -8.25 6.13 -7.31
C ILE A 55 -8.90 4.94 -8.02
N GLN A 56 -8.59 3.71 -7.59
CA GLN A 56 -9.29 2.53 -8.09
C GLN A 56 -10.75 2.68 -7.69
N LYS A 57 -11.59 2.82 -8.71
CA LYS A 57 -13.03 2.94 -8.61
C LYS A 57 -13.65 1.57 -8.37
#